data_AF-A0A7G5ZKF2-F1
#
_entry.id   AF-A0A7G5ZKF2-F1
#
_cell.length_a   1.000
_cell.length_b   1.000
_cell.length_c   1.000
_cell.angle_alpha   90.00
_cell.angle_beta   90.00
_cell.angle_gamma   90.00
#
_symmetry.space_group_name_H-M   'P 1'
#
loop_
_entity.id
_entity.type
_entity.pdbx_description
1 polymer ?
#
loop_
_entity_poly.entity_id
_entity_poly.type
_entity_poly.pdbx_seq_one_letter_code
_entity_poly.pdbx_strand_id
1 'polypeptide(L)'
;MGLSLPGAAFAHGGGLNAHGCHTNHKTGDYHCHRGTSRPPPIPRLYTDASRAAPQTPAPPAEPRAGRPFANCAQARAAGAAPVRFGEPGYARHLDRDHDGIGCESYRR
;
A
#
# COMPACT_ATOMS: atom_id res chain seq x y z
N MET A 1 25.60 -36.62 36.80
CA MET A 1 24.70 -37.21 35.79
C MET A 1 23.49 -36.30 35.67
N GLY A 2 23.50 -35.37 34.71
CA GLY A 2 22.37 -34.46 34.46
C GLY A 2 21.97 -34.58 33.00
N LEU A 3 20.93 -35.36 32.72
CA LEU A 3 20.37 -35.48 31.37
C LEU A 3 19.58 -34.20 31.07
N SER A 4 20.12 -33.34 30.21
CA SER A 4 19.32 -32.29 29.55
C SER A 4 18.44 -32.94 28.49
N LEU A 5 17.12 -32.80 28.65
CA LEU A 5 16.16 -33.18 27.62
C LEU A 5 16.21 -32.14 26.47
N PRO A 6 16.19 -32.57 25.19
CA PRO A 6 16.06 -31.65 24.08
C PRO A 6 14.62 -31.07 24.06
N GLY A 7 14.51 -29.76 24.24
CA GLY A 7 13.25 -29.04 24.05
C GLY A 7 12.82 -29.11 22.59
N ALA A 8 11.63 -29.65 22.33
CA ALA A 8 11.06 -29.73 20.99
C ALA A 8 10.73 -28.31 20.49
N ALA A 9 11.47 -27.85 19.48
CA ALA A 9 11.12 -26.64 18.73
C ALA A 9 9.94 -26.95 17.81
N PHE A 10 8.77 -26.37 18.10
CA PHE A 10 7.61 -26.47 17.22
C PHE A 10 7.86 -25.62 15.96
N ALA A 11 7.90 -26.29 14.80
CA ALA A 11 7.86 -25.60 13.51
C ALA A 11 6.49 -24.90 13.38
N HIS A 12 6.50 -23.56 13.37
CA HIS A 12 5.29 -22.77 13.19
C HIS A 12 4.85 -22.86 11.72
N GLY A 13 3.58 -23.20 11.48
CA GLY A 13 3.00 -23.37 10.14
C GLY A 13 2.89 -22.05 9.38
N GLY A 14 3.98 -21.63 8.75
CA GLY A 14 4.02 -20.52 7.81
C GLY A 14 4.94 -20.92 6.67
N GLY A 15 4.38 -21.62 5.68
CA GLY A 15 5.14 -22.05 4.52
C GLY A 15 5.82 -20.86 3.84
N LEU A 16 7.12 -20.98 3.61
CA LEU A 16 7.83 -20.14 2.66
C LEU A 16 7.21 -20.37 1.27
N ASN A 17 7.20 -19.33 0.44
CA ASN A 17 6.85 -19.48 -0.97
C ASN A 17 7.89 -20.34 -1.72
N ALA A 18 7.65 -20.56 -3.02
CA ALA A 18 8.58 -21.29 -3.88
C ALA A 18 10.03 -20.75 -3.86
N HIS A 19 10.21 -19.48 -3.46
CA HIS A 19 11.49 -18.79 -3.36
C HIS A 19 12.11 -18.80 -1.96
N GLY A 20 11.49 -19.43 -0.96
CA GLY A 20 12.06 -19.47 0.39
C GLY A 20 11.78 -18.25 1.25
N CYS A 21 10.76 -17.47 0.91
CA CYS A 21 10.45 -16.18 1.54
C CYS A 21 9.01 -16.12 2.04
N HIS A 22 8.74 -15.25 3.02
CA HIS A 22 7.40 -15.01 3.54
C HIS A 22 7.21 -13.59 4.08
N THR A 23 5.95 -13.15 4.15
CA THR A 23 5.54 -11.89 4.77
C THR A 23 5.07 -12.13 6.19
N ASN A 24 5.61 -11.38 7.16
CA ASN A 24 5.14 -11.38 8.53
C ASN A 24 3.80 -10.65 8.62
N HIS A 25 2.75 -11.37 9.01
CA HIS A 25 1.40 -10.80 9.09
C HIS A 25 1.25 -9.71 10.18
N LYS A 26 2.14 -9.66 11.18
CA LYS A 26 2.08 -8.65 12.24
C LYS A 26 2.71 -7.32 11.85
N THR A 27 3.73 -7.36 11.01
CA THR A 27 4.53 -6.17 10.65
C THR A 27 4.40 -5.80 9.18
N GLY A 28 3.90 -6.70 8.33
CA GLY A 28 3.93 -6.58 6.88
C GLY A 28 5.31 -6.81 6.26
N ASP A 29 6.33 -7.16 7.05
CA ASP A 29 7.71 -7.29 6.59
C ASP A 29 7.96 -8.60 5.83
N TYR A 30 8.56 -8.53 4.64
CA TYR A 30 8.86 -9.69 3.80
C TYR A 30 10.33 -10.09 3.89
N HIS A 31 10.61 -11.32 4.33
CA HIS A 31 11.99 -11.80 4.47
C HIS A 31 12.16 -13.27 4.03
N CYS A 32 13.41 -13.61 3.66
CA CYS A 32 13.80 -14.89 3.06
C CYS A 32 14.81 -15.64 3.93
N HIS A 33 14.72 -16.98 3.96
CA HIS A 33 15.52 -17.84 4.86
C HIS A 33 16.57 -18.71 4.15
N ARG A 34 16.62 -18.75 2.81
CA ARG A 34 17.66 -19.48 2.07
C ARG A 34 18.74 -18.54 1.51
N GLY A 35 19.87 -18.48 2.23
CA GLY A 35 21.22 -18.24 1.69
C GLY A 35 21.56 -16.82 1.19
N THR A 36 22.17 -16.03 2.08
CA THR A 36 22.82 -14.71 1.85
C THR A 36 21.90 -13.49 1.81
N SER A 37 21.35 -13.15 2.97
CA SER A 37 20.82 -11.82 3.27
C SER A 37 21.95 -10.78 3.26
N ARG A 38 22.45 -10.42 2.07
CA ARG A 38 22.89 -9.05 1.85
C ARG A 38 21.63 -8.30 1.45
N PRO A 39 21.14 -7.35 2.25
CA PRO A 39 20.06 -6.50 1.79
C PRO A 39 20.47 -5.92 0.43
N PRO A 40 19.58 -5.85 -0.59
CA PRO A 40 19.90 -5.05 -1.76
C PRO A 40 20.35 -3.68 -1.25
N PRO A 41 21.42 -3.06 -1.78
CA PRO A 41 21.64 -1.67 -1.49
C PRO A 41 20.33 -0.99 -1.83
N ILE A 42 19.65 -0.44 -0.81
CA ILE A 42 18.59 0.51 -1.04
C ILE A 42 19.17 1.48 -2.06
N PRO A 43 18.63 1.60 -3.28
CA PRO A 43 19.06 2.72 -4.10
C PRO A 43 18.72 3.93 -3.23
N ARG A 44 19.72 4.79 -2.97
CA ARG A 44 19.58 6.02 -2.18
C ARG A 44 18.64 7.00 -2.90
N LEU A 45 17.38 6.61 -3.06
CA LEU A 45 16.34 7.43 -3.69
C LEU A 45 15.64 8.34 -2.67
N TYR A 46 16.31 8.58 -1.53
CA TYR A 46 15.95 9.65 -0.60
C TYR A 46 17.08 10.67 -0.41
N THR A 47 17.97 10.80 -1.39
CA THR A 47 18.83 11.97 -1.51
C THR A 47 18.74 12.53 -2.92
N ASP A 48 17.62 13.16 -3.23
CA ASP A 48 17.64 14.35 -4.08
C ASP A 48 16.44 15.25 -3.78
N ALA A 49 16.61 16.06 -2.75
CA ALA A 49 15.98 17.37 -2.69
C ALA A 49 16.70 18.30 -3.68
N SER A 50 16.52 18.13 -4.99
CA SER A 50 16.94 19.10 -6.03
C SER A 50 16.46 18.72 -7.44
N ARG A 51 15.22 19.10 -7.74
CA ARG A 51 14.88 20.09 -8.78
C ARG A 51 13.44 19.84 -9.20
N ALA A 52 12.52 20.41 -8.43
CA ALA A 52 11.26 20.83 -9.00
C ALA A 52 11.60 21.84 -10.10
N ALA A 53 11.56 21.40 -11.36
CA ALA A 53 11.28 22.32 -12.44
C ALA A 53 9.95 23.02 -12.09
N PRO A 54 9.76 24.32 -12.39
CA PRO A 54 8.43 24.90 -12.32
C PRO A 54 7.54 24.11 -13.27
N GLN A 55 6.75 23.20 -12.71
CA GLN A 55 5.62 22.63 -13.41
C GLN A 55 4.71 23.83 -13.64
N THR A 56 4.67 24.34 -14.87
CA THR A 56 3.49 25.06 -15.31
C THR A 56 2.33 24.12 -14.98
N PRO A 57 1.40 24.49 -14.09
CA PRO A 57 0.26 23.64 -13.81
C PRO A 57 -0.38 23.33 -15.17
N ALA A 58 -0.52 22.05 -15.51
CA ALA A 58 -1.54 21.71 -16.48
C ALA A 58 -2.81 22.40 -15.99
N PRO A 59 -3.58 23.08 -16.87
CA PRO A 59 -4.81 23.73 -16.44
C PRO A 59 -5.60 22.70 -15.62
N PRO A 60 -6.14 23.09 -14.44
CA PRO A 60 -6.96 22.19 -13.67
C PRO A 60 -7.94 21.55 -14.64
N ALA A 61 -7.97 20.22 -14.71
CA ALA A 61 -9.01 19.56 -15.48
C ALA A 61 -10.31 20.16 -14.97
N GLU A 62 -11.00 20.93 -15.83
CA GLU A 62 -12.24 21.58 -15.43
C GLU A 62 -13.11 20.49 -14.81
N PRO A 63 -13.77 20.77 -13.66
CA PRO A 63 -14.67 19.80 -13.09
C PRO A 63 -15.82 19.65 -14.06
N ARG A 64 -15.65 18.74 -15.04
CA ARG A 64 -16.74 18.14 -15.78
C ARG A 64 -17.65 17.67 -14.67
N ALA A 65 -18.83 18.27 -14.54
CA ALA A 65 -19.84 17.86 -13.59
C ALA A 65 -20.08 16.36 -13.80
N GLY A 66 -19.30 15.58 -13.06
CA GLY A 66 -18.99 14.21 -13.40
C GLY A 66 -19.97 13.38 -12.64
N ARG A 67 -20.75 12.58 -13.37
CA ARG A 67 -21.61 11.58 -12.74
C ARG A 67 -20.81 10.86 -11.65
N PRO A 68 -21.39 10.64 -10.47
CA PRO A 68 -20.68 9.98 -9.39
C PRO A 68 -20.18 8.62 -9.84
N PHE A 69 -18.98 8.24 -9.38
CA PHE A 69 -18.45 6.91 -9.69
C PHE A 69 -19.39 5.85 -9.12
N ALA A 70 -19.61 4.76 -9.85
CA ALA A 70 -20.44 3.65 -9.40
C ALA A 70 -19.83 2.98 -8.15
N ASN A 71 -18.50 2.94 -8.06
CA ASN A 71 -17.77 2.37 -6.94
C ASN A 71 -16.30 2.85 -6.94
N CYS A 72 -15.58 2.52 -5.87
CA CYS A 72 -14.18 2.90 -5.71
C CYS A 72 -13.21 2.18 -6.64
N ALA A 73 -13.56 1.03 -7.21
CA ALA A 73 -12.72 0.41 -8.24
C ALA A 73 -12.73 1.27 -9.52
N GLN A 74 -13.88 1.81 -9.91
CA GLN A 74 -13.99 2.72 -11.03
C GLN A 74 -13.22 4.02 -10.78
N ALA A 75 -13.37 4.64 -9.60
CA ALA A 75 -12.65 5.87 -9.25
C ALA A 75 -11.13 5.67 -9.30
N ARG A 76 -10.62 4.54 -8.79
CA ARG A 76 -9.18 4.21 -8.85
C ARG A 76 -8.71 3.91 -10.27
N ALA A 77 -9.48 3.15 -11.05
CA ALA A 77 -9.16 2.86 -12.45
C ALA A 77 -9.12 4.14 -13.30
N ALA A 78 -9.92 5.15 -12.95
CA ALA A 78 -9.91 6.47 -13.57
C ALA A 78 -8.80 7.40 -13.04
N GLY A 79 -8.01 6.98 -12.05
CA GLY A 79 -6.99 7.83 -11.41
C GLY A 79 -7.56 8.98 -10.58
N ALA A 80 -8.85 8.93 -10.23
CA ALA A 80 -9.55 9.98 -9.50
C ALA A 80 -9.62 9.75 -7.99
N ALA A 81 -9.18 8.59 -7.49
CA ALA A 81 -9.17 8.30 -6.07
C ALA A 81 -7.90 8.84 -5.38
N PRO A 82 -8.00 9.41 -4.16
CA PRO A 82 -9.21 9.60 -3.35
C PRO A 82 -10.11 10.73 -3.89
N VAL A 83 -11.43 10.56 -3.80
CA VAL A 83 -12.42 11.53 -4.31
C VAL A 83 -12.97 12.34 -3.14
N ARG A 84 -12.77 13.66 -3.12
CA ARG A 84 -13.20 14.53 -2.01
C ARG A 84 -14.63 15.04 -2.19
N PHE A 85 -15.28 15.38 -1.07
CA PHE A 85 -16.55 16.10 -1.10
C PHE A 85 -16.45 17.37 -1.95
N GLY A 86 -17.39 17.54 -2.87
CA GLY A 86 -17.39 18.67 -3.82
C GLY A 86 -16.57 18.44 -5.09
N GLU A 87 -15.75 17.39 -5.17
CA GLU A 87 -15.09 17.01 -6.42
C GLU A 87 -16.05 16.27 -7.36
N PRO A 88 -15.90 16.46 -8.68
CA PRO A 88 -16.65 15.70 -9.67
C PRO A 88 -16.40 14.20 -9.49
N GLY A 89 -17.48 13.42 -9.52
CA GLY A 89 -17.40 11.98 -9.26
C GLY A 89 -17.61 11.58 -7.80
N TYR A 90 -17.62 12.53 -6.84
CA TYR A 90 -17.94 12.22 -5.44
C TYR A 90 -19.39 11.77 -5.27
N ALA A 91 -19.58 10.77 -4.42
CA ALA A 91 -20.87 10.47 -3.83
C ALA A 91 -20.68 9.82 -2.47
N ARG A 92 -21.67 10.01 -1.58
CA ARG A 92 -21.62 9.52 -0.20
C ARG A 92 -21.42 7.99 -0.11
N HIS A 93 -21.87 7.22 -1.11
CA HIS A 93 -21.65 5.77 -1.12
C HIS A 93 -20.19 5.36 -1.37
N LEU A 94 -19.34 6.29 -1.79
CA LEU A 94 -17.89 6.08 -1.95
C LEU A 94 -17.11 6.33 -0.66
N ASP A 95 -17.74 7.02 0.30
CA ASP A 95 -17.20 7.54 1.54
C ASP A 95 -17.83 6.76 2.70
N ARG A 96 -17.15 5.68 3.10
CA ARG A 96 -17.74 4.68 4.00
C ARG A 96 -17.91 5.19 5.42
N ASP A 97 -17.01 6.04 5.88
CA ASP A 97 -17.00 6.64 7.21
C ASP A 97 -17.58 8.07 7.24
N HIS A 98 -17.92 8.63 6.07
CA HIS A 98 -18.55 9.94 5.91
C HIS A 98 -17.67 11.10 6.39
N ASP A 99 -16.36 10.98 6.21
CA ASP A 99 -15.39 12.02 6.59
C ASP A 99 -15.18 13.06 5.47
N GLY A 100 -15.81 12.87 4.31
CA GLY A 100 -15.67 13.70 3.12
C GLY A 100 -14.61 13.21 2.13
N ILE A 101 -14.04 12.01 2.34
CA ILE A 101 -13.00 11.41 1.50
C ILE A 101 -13.44 10.03 1.02
N GLY A 102 -13.99 9.98 -0.19
CA GLY A 102 -14.35 8.74 -0.85
C GLY A 102 -13.14 7.95 -1.35
N CYS A 103 -13.23 6.62 -1.29
CA CYS A 103 -12.29 5.69 -1.90
C CYS A 103 -10.85 5.74 -1.37
N GLU A 104 -10.70 6.02 -0.07
CA GLU A 104 -9.42 5.90 0.62
C GLU A 104 -8.74 4.52 0.40
N SER A 105 -7.41 4.54 0.41
CA SER A 105 -6.56 3.36 0.19
C SER A 105 -6.56 2.41 1.38
N TYR A 106 -6.80 2.92 2.58
CA TYR A 106 -6.76 2.17 3.83
C TYR A 106 -8.14 1.57 4.07
N ARG A 107 -8.26 0.24 3.95
CA ARG A 107 -9.49 -0.45 4.36
C ARG A 107 -9.59 -0.36 5.89
N ARG A 108 -10.51 0.47 6.39
CA ARG A 108 -11.01 0.39 7.77
C ARG A 108 -12.02 -0.76 7.93
#